data_AF-A0A842M064-F1
#
_entry.id   AF-A0A842M064-F1
#
_cell.length_a   1.000
_cell.length_b   1.000
_cell.length_c   1.000
_cell.angle_alpha   90.00
_cell.angle_beta   90.00
_cell.angle_gamma   90.00
#
_symmetry.space_group_name_H-M   'P 1'
#
loop_
_entity.id
_entity.type
_entity.pdbx_description
1 polymer ?
#
loop_
_entity_poly.entity_id
_entity_poly.type
_entity_poly.pdbx_seq_one_letter_code
_entity_poly.pdbx_strand_id
1 'polypeptide(L)' 'FRRILLDEMDAVLSTPVKEIMRTNVVKVSGDLQVGEAAPLIRSSGVGAVLVEDDGKVVGILTERDLLMALAIE' A
#
# COMPACT_ATOMS: atom_id res chain seq x y z
N PHE A 1 4.31 -1.07 10.60
CA PHE A 1 5.37 -0.13 10.24
C PHE A 1 6.21 0.04 11.50
N ARG A 2 7.47 -0.42 11.50
CA ARG A 2 8.37 -0.11 12.63
C ARG A 2 8.77 1.34 12.43
N ARG A 3 8.26 2.25 13.26
CA ARG A 3 8.64 3.66 13.17
C ARG A 3 10.12 3.73 13.56
N ILE A 4 10.96 4.04 12.58
CA ILE A 4 12.39 4.27 12.83
C ILE A 4 12.47 5.64 13.50
N LEU A 5 12.78 5.62 14.79
CA LEU A 5 13.14 6.81 15.55
C LEU A 5 14.66 6.78 15.66
N LEU A 6 15.31 7.36 14.66
CA LEU A 6 16.74 7.60 14.69
C LEU A 6 16.91 9.11 14.77
N ASP A 7 17.71 9.54 15.74
CA ASP A 7 18.00 10.95 15.96
C ASP A 7 18.99 11.50 14.91
N GLU A 8 19.64 10.60 14.16
CA GLU A 8 20.62 10.91 13.13
C GLU A 8 20.10 10.51 11.74
N MET A 9 20.04 11.50 10.84
CA MET A 9 19.53 11.33 9.48
C MET A 9 20.35 10.35 8.64
N ASP A 10 21.68 10.34 8.82
CA ASP A 10 22.58 9.43 8.09
C ASP A 10 22.33 7.95 8.45
N ALA A 11 21.96 7.67 9.69
CA ALA A 11 21.60 6.33 10.13
C ALA A 11 20.30 5.85 9.47
N VAL A 12 19.31 6.76 9.29
CA VAL A 12 18.07 6.44 8.55
C VAL A 12 18.38 6.09 7.11
N LEU A 13 19.19 6.93 6.43
CA LEU A 13 19.49 6.77 5.00
C LEU A 13 20.37 5.55 4.70
N SER A 14 21.18 5.11 5.67
CA SER A 14 22.03 3.93 5.54
C SER A 14 21.34 2.61 5.95
N THR A 15 20.15 2.67 6.56
CA THR A 15 19.41 1.47 6.97
C THR A 15 18.91 0.69 5.74
N PRO A 16 19.26 -0.60 5.58
CA PRO A 16 18.78 -1.39 4.44
C PRO A 16 17.25 -1.52 4.39
N VAL A 17 16.66 -1.30 3.21
CA VAL A 17 15.19 -1.35 3.01
C VAL A 17 14.55 -2.64 3.54
N LYS A 18 15.23 -3.78 3.35
CA LYS A 18 14.78 -5.11 3.82
C LYS A 18 14.52 -5.18 5.33
N GLU A 19 15.14 -4.32 6.12
CA GLU A 19 15.00 -4.31 7.59
C GLU A 19 13.76 -3.53 8.05
N ILE A 20 13.22 -2.67 7.18
CA ILE A 20 12.19 -1.68 7.52
C ILE A 20 10.91 -1.87 6.71
N MET A 21 10.98 -2.59 5.58
CA MET A 21 9.83 -2.91 4.73
C MET A 21 8.91 -3.95 5.37
N ARG A 22 7.66 -4.00 4.90
CA ARG A 22 6.75 -5.13 5.15
C ARG A 22 6.81 -6.10 3.98
N THR A 23 7.01 -7.38 4.26
CA THR A 23 7.02 -8.46 3.25
C THR A 23 5.61 -9.01 2.99
N ASN A 24 4.78 -9.10 4.03
CA ASN A 24 3.38 -9.46 3.88
C ASN A 24 2.54 -8.22 3.56
N VAL A 25 2.49 -7.90 2.26
CA VAL A 25 1.73 -6.78 1.71
C VAL A 25 0.33 -7.24 1.33
N VAL A 26 -0.65 -6.35 1.51
CA VAL A 26 -2.03 -6.62 1.09
C VAL A 26 -2.11 -6.48 -0.42
N LYS A 27 -2.67 -7.50 -1.06
CA LYS A 27 -2.81 -7.60 -2.50
C LYS A 27 -4.28 -7.79 -2.83
N VAL A 28 -4.72 -7.18 -3.92
CA VAL A 28 -6.06 -7.32 -4.48
C VAL A 28 -5.94 -7.77 -5.93
N SER A 29 -6.94 -8.49 -6.41
CA SER A 29 -7.00 -8.88 -7.82
C SER A 29 -7.32 -7.68 -8.70
N GLY A 30 -6.79 -7.65 -9.93
CA GLY A 30 -7.05 -6.59 -10.92
C GLY A 30 -8.51 -6.51 -11.39
N ASP A 31 -9.28 -7.57 -11.19
CA ASP A 31 -10.72 -7.65 -11.48
C ASP A 31 -11.61 -7.31 -10.27
N LEU A 32 -11.04 -7.02 -9.10
CA LEU A 32 -11.79 -6.63 -7.90
C LEU A 32 -12.55 -5.33 -8.16
N GLN A 33 -13.82 -5.25 -7.77
CA GLN A 33 -14.55 -3.99 -7.91
C GLN A 33 -13.95 -2.92 -7.00
N VAL A 34 -13.84 -1.71 -7.53
CA VAL A 34 -13.24 -0.57 -6.81
C VAL A 34 -13.91 -0.30 -5.45
N GLY A 35 -15.23 -0.50 -5.36
CA GLY A 35 -15.98 -0.35 -4.10
C GLY A 35 -15.61 -1.39 -3.03
N GLU A 36 -15.09 -2.54 -3.41
CA GLU A 36 -14.67 -3.61 -2.51
C GLU A 36 -13.23 -3.40 -2.00
N ALA A 37 -12.43 -2.56 -2.67
CA ALA A 37 -11.08 -2.25 -2.25
C ALA A 37 -11.02 -1.34 -1.00
N ALA A 38 -11.97 -0.41 -0.84
CA ALA A 38 -12.03 0.52 0.30
C ALA A 38 -12.05 -0.21 1.67
N PRO A 39 -12.95 -1.19 1.90
CA PRO A 39 -12.95 -1.97 3.14
C PRO A 39 -11.64 -2.72 3.41
N LEU A 40 -10.98 -3.24 2.37
CA LEU A 40 -9.72 -3.98 2.50
C LEU A 40 -8.57 -3.07 2.95
N ILE A 41 -8.45 -1.90 2.33
CA ILE A 41 -7.48 -0.85 2.71
C ILE A 41 -7.69 -0.45 4.18
N ARG A 42 -8.93 -0.12 4.55
CA ARG A 42 -9.29 0.32 5.90
C ARG A 42 -9.06 -0.76 6.96
N SER A 43 -9.56 -1.98 6.73
CA SER A 43 -9.43 -3.09 7.70
C SER A 43 -7.98 -3.54 7.88
N SER A 44 -7.16 -3.39 6.84
CA SER A 44 -5.73 -3.71 6.90
C SER A 44 -4.86 -2.61 7.53
N GLY A 45 -5.42 -1.42 7.76
CA GLY A 45 -4.70 -0.28 8.32
C GLY A 45 -3.53 0.17 7.43
N VAL A 46 -3.72 0.13 6.11
CA VAL A 46 -2.76 0.57 5.09
C VAL A 46 -3.42 1.62 4.21
N GLY A 47 -2.65 2.55 3.64
CA GLY A 47 -3.17 3.57 2.71
C GLY A 47 -3.18 3.15 1.24
N ALA A 48 -2.66 1.95 0.94
CA ALA A 48 -2.57 1.41 -0.41
C ALA A 48 -2.48 -0.12 -0.40
N VAL A 49 -2.91 -0.74 -1.49
CA VAL A 49 -2.79 -2.17 -1.78
C VAL A 49 -2.07 -2.38 -3.11
N LEU A 50 -1.41 -3.53 -3.26
CA LEU A 50 -0.88 -3.93 -4.56
C LEU A 50 -1.99 -4.56 -5.40
N VAL A 51 -2.01 -4.24 -6.68
CA VAL A 51 -2.91 -4.89 -7.65
C VAL A 51 -2.13 -6.03 -8.30
N GLU A 52 -2.70 -7.23 -8.25
CA GLU A 52 -2.13 -8.44 -8.83
C GLU A 52 -3.02 -8.95 -9.96
N ASP A 53 -2.39 -9.41 -11.04
CA ASP A 53 -3.02 -10.11 -12.15
C ASP A 53 -2.13 -11.30 -12.54
N ASP A 54 -2.73 -12.48 -12.67
CA ASP A 54 -2.03 -13.75 -12.94
C ASP A 54 -0.74 -13.96 -12.10
N GLY A 55 -0.82 -13.68 -10.80
CA GLY A 55 0.31 -13.86 -9.87
C GLY A 55 1.41 -12.81 -9.98
N LYS A 56 1.21 -11.76 -10.77
CA LYS A 56 2.17 -10.65 -10.96
C LYS A 56 1.60 -9.35 -10.44
N VAL A 57 2.40 -8.59 -9.71
CA VAL A 57 2.04 -7.23 -9.31
C VAL A 57 2.07 -6.34 -10.56
N VAL A 58 0.90 -5.78 -10.90
CA VAL A 58 0.70 -4.91 -12.08
C VAL A 58 0.51 -3.45 -11.70
N GLY A 59 0.25 -3.14 -10.43
CA GLY A 59 0.05 -1.76 -10.00
C GLY A 59 -0.14 -1.58 -8.50
N ILE A 60 -0.53 -0.36 -8.13
CA ILE A 60 -0.83 0.07 -6.77
C ILE A 60 -2.15 0.83 -6.82
N LEU A 61 -3.06 0.54 -5.87
CA LEU A 61 -4.30 1.27 -5.67
C LEU A 61 -4.25 1.94 -4.29
N THR A 62 -4.41 3.27 -4.26
CA THR A 62 -4.35 4.07 -3.03
C THR A 62 -5.73 4.56 -2.58
N GLU A 63 -5.84 4.99 -1.33
CA GLU A 63 -7.04 5.69 -0.83
C GLU A 63 -7.41 6.91 -1.69
N ARG A 64 -6.42 7.64 -2.21
CA ARG A 64 -6.65 8.80 -3.07
C ARG A 64 -7.32 8.40 -4.37
N ASP A 65 -6.90 7.29 -4.98
CA ASP A 65 -7.49 6.81 -6.23
C ASP A 65 -8.96 6.43 -6.04
N LEU A 66 -9.31 5.82 -4.89
CA LEU A 66 -10.69 5.52 -4.53
C LEU A 66 -11.54 6.79 -4.38
N LEU A 67 -11.00 7.82 -3.71
CA LEU A 67 -11.69 9.10 -3.56
C LEU A 67 -11.91 9.78 -4.91
N MET A 68 -10.90 9.75 -5.79
CA MET A 68 -11.00 10.31 -7.15
C MET A 68 -12.01 9.55 -8.02
N ALA A 69 -12.07 8.22 -7.90
CA ALA A 69 -13.03 7.39 -8.65
C ALA A 69 -14.49 7.62 -8.23
N LEU A 70 -14.72 8.02 -6.97
CA LEU A 70 -16.03 8.36 -6.43
C LEU A 70 -16.39 9.84 -6.60
N ALA A 71 -15.41 10.70 -6.90
CA ALA A 71 -15.66 12.10 -7.19
C ALA A 71 -16.42 12.19 -8.50
N ILE A 72 -17.72 12.41 -8.39
CA ILE A 72 -18.59 12.78 -9.51
C ILE A 72 -18.26 14.24 -9.84
N GLU A 73 -17.98 14.54 -11.11
CA GLU A 73 -17.97 15.94 -11.60
C GLU A 73 -19.39 16.53 -11.61
#